data_AF-A0A9D4XG26-F1
#
_entry.id   AF-A0A9D4XG26-F1
#
_cell.length_a   1.000
_cell.length_b   1.000
_cell.length_c   1.000
_cell.angle_alpha   90.00
_cell.angle_beta   90.00
_cell.angle_gamma   90.00
#
_symmetry.space_group_name_H-M   'P 1'
#
loop_
_entity.id
_entity.type
_entity.pdbx_description
1 polymer ?
#
loop_
_entity_poly.entity_id
_entity_poly.type
_entity_poly.pdbx_seq_one_letter_code
_entity_poly.pdbx_strand_id
1 'polypeptide(L)'
;MSPESVNYGENESPADIWALGCAVVEMVTGKPAWNVEKDSSMWSLLLKIGAGEESPMIPEDLSKEGKDFVEKCFVKDPRKRWTAEMFLNHPFIEEGKNANDSSPRNHFDFSDWVSSVGDSTPSFPEFEESCQWDFVSCSCSVSNRLRQLVTVEMPVSWSESDSWISVR
;
A
#
# COMPACT_ATOMS: atom_id res chain seq x y z
N MET A 1 -8.42 -0.81 14.69
CA MET A 1 -9.55 0.08 15.04
C MET A 1 -9.09 1.09 16.06
N SER A 2 -9.56 2.33 15.97
CA SER A 2 -9.26 3.36 16.97
C SER A 2 -10.27 3.33 18.13
N PRO A 3 -9.96 3.97 19.27
CA PRO A 3 -10.84 3.99 20.44
C PRO A 3 -12.21 4.57 20.14
N GLU A 4 -12.28 5.66 19.38
CA GLU A 4 -13.53 6.30 18.98
C GLU A 4 -14.38 5.42 18.06
N SER A 5 -13.76 4.65 17.14
CA SER A 5 -14.47 3.64 16.33
C SER A 5 -15.10 2.57 17.19
N VAL A 6 -14.39 2.11 18.24
CA VAL A 6 -14.88 1.05 19.13
C VAL A 6 -16.01 1.55 20.04
N ASN A 7 -15.86 2.75 20.59
CA ASN A 7 -16.79 3.29 21.58
C ASN A 7 -18.03 3.92 20.95
N TYR A 8 -17.88 4.59 19.81
CA TYR A 8 -18.93 5.42 19.21
C TYR A 8 -19.24 5.06 17.75
N GLY A 9 -18.47 4.16 17.12
CA GLY A 9 -18.63 3.82 15.70
C GLY A 9 -18.17 4.93 14.76
N GLU A 10 -17.41 5.91 15.26
CA GLU A 10 -16.94 7.06 14.49
C GLU A 10 -15.65 6.70 13.75
N ASN A 11 -15.63 6.92 12.43
CA ASN A 11 -14.48 6.68 11.57
C ASN A 11 -14.19 7.94 10.76
N GLU A 12 -13.59 8.93 11.42
CA GLU A 12 -13.13 10.16 10.79
C GLU A 12 -11.61 10.16 10.58
N SER A 13 -11.06 11.22 9.99
CA SER A 13 -9.62 11.32 9.69
C SER A 13 -8.68 11.02 10.88
N PRO A 14 -8.99 11.36 12.15
CA PRO A 14 -8.16 10.95 13.28
C PRO A 14 -8.04 9.42 13.42
N ALA A 15 -9.06 8.64 13.04
CA ALA A 15 -9.02 7.18 13.09
C ALA A 15 -7.96 6.61 12.13
N ASP A 16 -7.77 7.25 10.97
CA ASP A 16 -6.71 6.89 10.01
C ASP A 16 -5.32 7.13 10.60
N ILE A 17 -5.14 8.19 11.40
CA ILE A 17 -3.87 8.47 12.10
C ILE A 17 -3.56 7.37 13.14
N TRP A 18 -4.58 6.87 13.83
CA TRP A 18 -4.40 5.75 14.73
C TRP A 18 -3.99 4.48 13.97
N ALA A 19 -4.64 4.21 12.84
CA ALA A 19 -4.30 3.09 11.98
C ALA A 19 -2.87 3.21 11.42
N LEU A 20 -2.43 4.42 11.07
CA LEU A 20 -1.05 4.71 10.66
C LEU A 20 -0.06 4.35 11.78
N GLY A 21 -0.34 4.75 13.03
CA GLY A 21 0.47 4.38 14.18
C GLY A 21 0.62 2.85 14.31
N CYS A 22 -0.49 2.11 14.18
CA CYS A 22 -0.45 0.64 14.17
C CYS A 22 0.43 0.11 13.04
N ALA A 23 0.26 0.61 11.81
CA ALA A 23 1.04 0.16 10.66
C ALA A 23 2.54 0.41 10.85
N VAL A 24 2.94 1.55 11.41
CA VAL A 24 4.35 1.83 11.71
C VAL A 24 4.93 0.85 12.72
N VAL A 25 4.20 0.57 13.81
CA VAL A 25 4.61 -0.44 14.80
C VAL A 25 4.73 -1.83 14.16
N GLU A 26 3.80 -2.19 13.29
CA GLU A 26 3.81 -3.47 12.58
C GLU A 26 5.00 -3.59 11.61
N MET A 27 5.31 -2.54 10.86
CA MET A 27 6.45 -2.52 9.94
C MET A 27 7.79 -2.67 10.70
N VAL A 28 7.91 -2.03 11.86
CA VAL A 28 9.14 -2.07 12.67
C VAL A 28 9.32 -3.43 13.33
N THR A 29 8.23 -4.00 13.87
CA THR A 29 8.31 -5.25 14.66
C THR A 29 8.13 -6.51 13.84
N GLY A 30 7.54 -6.40 12.64
CA GLY A 30 7.07 -7.54 11.85
C GLY A 30 5.92 -8.32 12.51
N LYS A 31 5.28 -7.77 13.55
CA LYS A 31 4.22 -8.40 14.35
C LYS A 31 3.03 -7.45 14.48
N PRO A 32 1.80 -7.95 14.69
CA PRO A 32 0.63 -7.10 14.92
C PRO A 32 0.87 -6.09 16.05
N ALA A 33 0.40 -4.85 15.88
CA ALA A 33 0.61 -3.79 16.89
C ALA A 33 -0.02 -4.14 18.26
N TRP A 34 -1.07 -4.96 18.24
CA TRP A 34 -1.71 -5.50 19.43
C TRP A 34 -1.44 -6.99 19.56
N ASN A 35 -0.73 -7.37 20.62
CA ASN A 35 -0.56 -8.77 20.97
C ASN A 35 -1.89 -9.32 21.51
N VAL A 36 -2.61 -10.06 20.65
CA VAL A 36 -3.73 -10.88 21.05
C VAL A 36 -3.17 -12.28 21.30
N GLU A 37 -3.29 -12.79 22.53
CA GLU A 37 -2.94 -14.19 22.81
C GLU A 37 -3.79 -15.11 21.93
N LYS A 38 -3.27 -16.27 21.53
CA LYS A 38 -3.98 -17.16 20.59
C LYS A 38 -5.38 -17.57 21.06
N ASP A 39 -5.60 -17.60 22.38
CA ASP A 39 -6.88 -17.96 22.99
C ASP A 39 -7.71 -16.74 23.45
N SER A 40 -7.20 -15.52 23.22
CA SER A 40 -7.91 -14.29 23.58
C SER A 40 -9.01 -13.98 22.58
N SER A 41 -10.19 -13.65 23.12
CA SER A 41 -11.34 -13.25 22.29
C SER A 41 -11.11 -11.88 21.64
N MET A 42 -11.71 -11.68 20.46
CA MET A 42 -11.79 -10.35 19.80
C MET A 42 -12.30 -9.28 20.77
N TRP A 43 -13.30 -9.61 21.59
CA TRP A 43 -13.87 -8.71 22.60
C TRP A 43 -12.85 -8.18 23.60
N SER A 44 -11.88 -9.01 24.00
CA SER A 44 -10.80 -8.58 24.91
C SER A 44 -9.94 -7.48 24.28
N LEU A 45 -9.64 -7.60 22.98
CA LEU A 45 -8.92 -6.57 22.23
C LEU A 45 -9.75 -5.28 22.11
N LEU A 46 -11.04 -5.39 21.81
CA LEU A 46 -11.93 -4.23 21.71
C LEU A 46 -12.03 -3.48 23.03
N LEU A 47 -12.21 -4.19 24.14
CA LEU A 47 -12.21 -3.58 25.47
C LEU A 47 -10.89 -2.87 25.77
N LYS A 48 -9.77 -3.46 25.35
CA LYS A 48 -8.44 -2.84 25.52
C LYS A 48 -8.28 -1.56 24.72
N ILE A 49 -8.75 -1.55 23.47
CA ILE A 49 -8.70 -0.37 22.60
C ILE A 49 -9.66 0.73 23.09
N GLY A 50 -10.90 0.37 23.43
CA GLY A 50 -11.97 1.32 23.76
C GLY A 50 -11.90 1.87 25.19
N ALA A 51 -11.68 1.00 26.18
CA ALA A 51 -11.73 1.34 27.61
C ALA A 51 -10.36 1.28 28.30
N GLY A 52 -9.36 0.62 27.70
CA GLY A 52 -8.02 0.54 28.25
C GLY A 52 -7.23 1.84 28.06
N GLU A 53 -6.48 2.24 29.08
CA GLU A 53 -5.47 3.32 29.00
C GLU A 53 -4.24 2.89 28.19
N GLU A 54 -4.05 1.58 28.01
CA GLU A 54 -2.92 1.02 27.28
C GLU A 54 -3.01 1.36 25.78
N SER A 55 -1.92 1.89 25.22
CA SER A 55 -1.67 1.98 23.78
C SER A 55 -0.89 0.75 23.31
N PRO A 56 -0.75 0.50 21.99
CA PRO A 56 0.20 -0.49 21.48
C PRO A 56 1.58 -0.31 22.11
N MET A 57 2.26 -1.42 22.40
CA MET A 57 3.62 -1.38 22.92
C MET A 57 4.53 -0.77 21.84
N ILE A 58 5.12 0.37 22.16
CA ILE A 58 6.05 1.04 21.24
C ILE A 58 7.39 0.28 21.29
N PRO A 59 7.96 -0.12 20.14
CA PRO A 59 9.19 -0.89 20.11
C PRO A 59 10.37 -0.09 20.64
N GLU A 60 11.23 -0.71 21.45
CA GLU A 60 12.43 -0.05 21.98
C GLU A 60 13.48 0.25 20.91
N ASP A 61 13.49 -0.53 19.84
CA ASP A 61 14.44 -0.44 18.73
C ASP A 61 14.19 0.77 17.81
N LEU A 62 13.09 1.49 18.03
CA LEU A 62 12.73 2.67 17.24
C LEU A 62 13.59 3.88 17.63
N SER A 63 13.95 4.73 16.66
CA SER A 63 14.64 5.99 16.94
C SER A 63 13.81 6.86 17.89
N LYS A 64 14.46 7.81 18.57
CA LYS A 64 13.77 8.72 19.50
C LYS A 64 12.64 9.47 18.79
N GLU A 65 12.90 9.94 17.58
CA GLU A 65 11.98 10.65 16.71
C GLU A 65 10.84 9.72 16.25
N GLY A 66 11.12 8.45 15.99
CA GLY A 66 10.10 7.46 15.65
C GLY A 66 9.21 7.10 16.84
N LYS A 67 9.76 6.95 18.05
CA LYS A 67 8.96 6.76 19.27
C LYS A 67 8.01 7.92 19.48
N ASP A 68 8.52 9.14 19.40
CA ASP A 68 7.75 10.38 19.52
C ASP A 68 6.68 10.53 18.43
N PHE A 69 6.96 10.09 17.20
CA PHE A 69 5.97 10.03 16.11
C PHE A 69 4.81 9.08 16.45
N VAL A 70 5.13 7.86 16.89
CA VAL A 70 4.13 6.82 17.21
C VAL A 70 3.30 7.18 18.45
N GLU A 71 3.92 7.79 19.48
CA GLU A 71 3.21 8.28 20.66
C GLU A 71 2.11 9.28 20.30
N LYS A 72 2.42 10.22 19.38
CA LYS A 72 1.44 11.19 18.88
C LYS A 72 0.30 10.56 18.09
N CYS A 73 0.53 9.42 17.43
CA CYS A 73 -0.52 8.66 16.75
C CYS A 73 -1.50 8.01 17.75
N PHE A 74 -0.99 7.56 18.90
CA PHE A 74 -1.78 6.84 19.91
C PHE A 74 -2.42 7.72 20.99
N VAL A 75 -2.57 9.02 20.73
CA VAL A 75 -3.39 9.91 21.57
C VAL A 75 -4.86 9.47 21.51
N LYS A 76 -5.44 9.07 22.65
CA LYS A 76 -6.82 8.55 22.72
C LYS A 76 -7.87 9.57 22.28
N ASP A 77 -7.77 10.82 22.74
CA ASP A 77 -8.71 11.88 22.36
C ASP A 77 -8.45 12.27 20.89
N PRO A 78 -9.36 11.95 19.94
CA PRO A 78 -9.14 12.21 18.53
C PRO A 78 -8.96 13.70 18.21
N ARG A 79 -9.49 14.60 19.07
CA ARG A 79 -9.34 16.06 18.90
C ARG A 79 -7.96 16.59 19.29
N LYS A 80 -7.22 15.83 20.10
CA LYS A 80 -5.84 16.16 20.52
C LYS A 80 -4.80 15.38 19.72
N ARG A 81 -5.23 14.32 19.01
CA ARG A 81 -4.39 13.53 18.13
C ARG A 81 -3.92 14.43 16.98
N TRP A 82 -2.64 14.29 16.63
CA TRP A 82 -2.05 15.08 15.56
C TRP A 82 -2.70 14.78 14.21
N THR A 83 -2.82 15.79 13.36
CA THR A 83 -3.33 15.61 11.99
C THR A 83 -2.22 15.16 11.04
N ALA A 84 -2.61 14.60 9.90
CA ALA A 84 -1.65 14.21 8.86
C ALA A 84 -0.74 15.38 8.43
N GLU A 85 -1.32 16.59 8.29
CA GLU A 85 -0.57 17.80 7.91
C GLU A 85 0.51 18.15 8.94
N MET A 86 0.22 18.00 10.24
CA MET A 86 1.23 18.21 11.28
C MET A 86 2.35 17.17 11.20
N PHE A 87 2.00 15.91 10.93
CA PHE A 87 2.99 14.83 10.80
C PHE A 87 3.93 14.98 9.60
N LEU A 88 3.48 15.60 8.50
CA LEU A 88 4.34 15.85 7.33
C LEU A 88 5.57 16.73 7.62
N ASN A 89 5.51 17.50 8.72
CA ASN A 89 6.58 18.35 9.24
C ASN A 89 7.25 17.75 10.48
N HIS A 90 6.97 16.49 10.82
CA HIS A 90 7.59 15.81 11.95
C HIS A 90 9.03 15.39 11.59
N PRO A 91 10.03 15.54 12.49
CA PRO A 91 11.42 15.19 12.21
C PRO A 91 11.62 13.77 11.68
N PHE A 92 10.83 12.81 12.20
CA PHE A 92 10.82 11.42 11.74
C PHE A 92 10.57 11.25 10.22
N ILE A 93 9.77 12.14 9.61
CA ILE A 93 9.49 12.12 8.16
C ILE A 93 10.50 13.00 7.41
N GLU A 94 10.98 14.09 8.01
CA GLU A 94 11.91 15.00 7.36
C GLU A 94 13.27 14.37 7.07
N GLU A 95 13.76 13.48 7.93
CA GLU A 95 15.02 12.76 7.72
C GLU A 95 15.01 11.93 6.41
N GLY A 96 13.85 11.37 6.04
CA GLY A 96 13.69 10.56 4.83
C GLY A 96 13.66 11.37 3.52
N LYS A 97 13.39 12.68 3.56
CA LYS A 97 13.32 13.53 2.35
C LYS A 97 14.68 13.76 1.69
N ASN A 98 15.77 13.51 2.42
CA ASN A 98 17.14 13.73 1.94
C ASN A 98 17.76 12.49 1.29
N ALA A 99 17.09 11.34 1.31
CA ALA A 99 17.52 10.16 0.58
C ALA A 99 17.19 10.36 -0.91
N ASN A 100 18.16 10.86 -1.68
CA ASN A 100 18.13 10.89 -3.15
C ASN A 100 18.26 9.48 -3.77
N ASP A 101 17.64 8.48 -3.16
CA ASP A 101 17.57 7.16 -3.76
C ASP A 101 16.48 7.20 -4.82
N SER A 102 16.89 7.05 -6.08
CA SER A 102 16.00 6.82 -7.22
C SER A 102 15.31 5.47 -7.04
N SER A 103 14.40 5.39 -6.07
CA SER A 103 13.57 4.22 -5.86
C SER A 103 12.66 4.11 -7.08
N PRO A 104 12.61 2.95 -7.75
CA PRO A 104 11.78 2.75 -8.92
C PRO A 104 10.33 3.11 -8.59
N ARG A 105 9.78 4.12 -9.25
CA ARG A 105 8.39 4.57 -8.99
C ARG A 105 7.36 3.69 -9.69
N ASN A 106 7.82 2.76 -10.52
CA ASN A 106 7.01 1.80 -11.25
C ASN A 106 7.85 0.53 -11.55
N HIS A 107 7.18 -0.55 -11.98
CA HIS A 107 7.84 -1.84 -12.32
C HIS A 107 8.80 -1.76 -13.52
N PHE A 108 8.80 -0.67 -14.28
CA PHE A 108 9.67 -0.45 -15.43
C PHE A 108 10.91 0.41 -15.12
N ASP A 109 10.97 1.03 -13.93
CA ASP A 109 12.07 1.90 -13.51
C ASP A 109 13.27 1.12 -12.90
N PHE A 110 13.27 -0.22 -13.00
CA PHE A 110 14.41 -1.03 -12.59
C PHE A 110 15.51 -0.96 -13.67
N SER A 111 16.66 -0.38 -13.32
CA SER A 111 17.82 -0.29 -14.22
C SER A 111 18.30 -1.63 -14.76
N ASP A 112 18.03 -2.74 -14.05
CA ASP A 112 18.45 -4.09 -14.43
C ASP A 112 17.44 -4.85 -15.31
N TRP A 113 16.30 -4.23 -15.68
CA TRP A 113 15.33 -4.89 -16.55
C TRP A 113 15.83 -4.93 -18.01
N VAL A 114 16.58 -5.97 -18.34
CA VAL A 114 16.93 -6.30 -19.73
C VAL A 114 15.81 -7.13 -20.32
N SER A 115 15.01 -6.53 -21.21
CA SER A 115 13.98 -7.25 -21.96
C SER A 115 14.66 -8.18 -22.96
N SER A 116 14.90 -9.44 -22.59
CA SER A 116 15.32 -10.48 -23.53
C SER A 116 14.13 -10.87 -24.41
N VAL A 117 13.96 -10.15 -25.52
CA VAL A 117 13.09 -10.59 -26.61
C VAL A 117 13.74 -11.84 -27.19
N GLY A 118 13.21 -13.01 -26.83
CA GLY A 118 13.52 -14.25 -27.53
C GLY A 118 12.91 -14.16 -28.92
N ASP A 119 13.76 -14.17 -29.94
CA ASP A 119 13.42 -14.21 -31.36
C ASP A 119 12.78 -15.57 -31.70
N SER A 120 11.50 -15.71 -31.34
CA SER A 120 10.69 -16.86 -31.71
C SER A 120 9.37 -16.33 -32.22
N THR A 121 9.37 -15.99 -33.51
CA THR A 121 8.21 -15.50 -34.26
C THR A 121 7.29 -16.68 -34.60
N PRO A 122 6.05 -16.76 -34.08
CA PRO A 122 5.04 -17.63 -34.66
C PRO A 122 4.28 -16.83 -35.72
N SER A 123 4.41 -17.25 -36.97
CA SER A 123 3.57 -16.84 -38.10
C SER A 123 2.08 -17.11 -37.83
N PHE A 124 1.17 -16.20 -38.19
CA PHE A 124 -0.12 -16.38 -38.92
C PHE A 124 -0.90 -15.03 -38.98
N PRO A 125 -1.93 -14.83 -39.83
CA PRO A 125 -1.96 -13.82 -40.89
C PRO A 125 -3.05 -12.74 -40.72
N GLU A 126 -2.82 -11.60 -41.40
CA GLU A 126 -3.75 -10.55 -41.91
C GLU A 126 -5.21 -10.55 -41.39
N PHE A 127 -5.69 -9.49 -40.71
CA PHE A 127 -6.38 -8.36 -41.37
C PHE A 127 -6.59 -7.08 -40.49
N GLU A 128 -6.39 -5.92 -41.15
CA GLU A 128 -6.68 -4.48 -40.91
C GLU A 128 -7.91 -4.07 -40.03
N GLU A 129 -8.03 -2.92 -39.32
CA GLU A 129 -7.22 -1.71 -39.09
C GLU A 129 -7.94 -0.74 -38.09
N SER A 130 -7.14 0.15 -37.45
CA SER A 130 -7.44 1.49 -36.87
C SER A 130 -7.95 1.57 -35.41
N CYS A 131 -7.44 2.41 -34.50
CA CYS A 131 -6.70 3.67 -34.64
C CYS A 131 -5.46 3.79 -33.74
N GLN A 132 -4.61 4.68 -34.21
CA GLN A 132 -3.22 4.98 -33.90
C GLN A 132 -3.11 6.20 -32.97
N TRP A 133 -2.22 6.13 -31.98
CA TRP A 133 -1.57 7.32 -31.42
C TRP A 133 -0.10 6.99 -31.15
N ASP A 134 0.76 7.56 -31.99
CA ASP A 134 2.21 7.35 -31.97
C ASP A 134 2.92 8.45 -31.19
N PHE A 135 3.77 8.05 -30.23
CA PHE A 135 4.87 8.85 -29.70
C PHE A 135 6.15 7.99 -29.81
N VAL A 136 7.11 8.48 -30.60
CA VAL A 136 8.36 7.84 -31.10
C VAL A 136 9.50 8.82 -30.75
N SER A 137 10.74 8.51 -30.35
CA SER A 137 11.61 7.32 -30.17
C SER A 137 12.84 7.77 -29.33
N CYS A 138 13.73 6.95 -28.76
CA CYS A 138 14.37 5.73 -29.29
C CYS A 138 15.02 4.93 -28.13
N SER A 139 15.18 3.61 -28.15
CA SER A 139 14.87 2.62 -29.20
C SER A 139 14.22 1.40 -28.53
N CYS A 140 13.06 0.99 -29.04
CA CYS A 140 12.08 0.06 -28.44
C CYS A 140 11.12 0.73 -27.43
N SER A 141 10.36 1.72 -27.89
CA SER A 141 9.29 2.37 -27.12
C SER A 141 8.24 1.35 -26.66
N VAL A 142 7.73 1.53 -25.43
CA VAL A 142 6.66 0.73 -24.78
C VAL A 142 5.46 0.49 -25.69
N SER A 143 5.15 1.44 -26.56
CA SER A 143 4.11 1.34 -27.58
C SER A 143 4.33 0.21 -28.59
N ASN A 144 5.57 -0.10 -28.97
CA ASN A 144 5.87 -1.22 -29.88
C ASN A 144 5.66 -2.59 -29.21
N ARG A 145 5.91 -2.68 -27.89
CA ARG A 145 5.67 -3.91 -27.10
C ARG A 145 4.17 -4.14 -26.85
N LEU A 146 3.43 -3.07 -26.53
CA LEU A 146 1.98 -3.14 -26.36
C LEU A 146 1.28 -3.47 -27.67
N ARG A 147 1.72 -2.93 -28.80
CA ARG A 147 1.15 -3.27 -30.12
C ARG A 147 1.30 -4.75 -30.47
N GLN A 148 2.41 -5.41 -30.09
CA GLN A 148 2.60 -6.86 -30.29
C GLN A 148 1.61 -7.73 -29.47
N LEU A 149 1.15 -7.24 -28.32
CA LEU A 149 0.18 -7.96 -27.48
C LEU A 149 -1.26 -7.81 -27.99
N VAL A 150 -1.53 -6.76 -28.76
CA VAL A 150 -2.87 -6.45 -29.27
C VAL A 150 -3.17 -7.22 -30.58
N THR A 151 -2.15 -7.68 -31.29
CA THR A 151 -2.30 -8.36 -32.59
C THR A 151 -2.27 -9.89 -32.52
N VAL A 152 -2.71 -10.51 -31.41
CA VAL A 152 -3.22 -11.89 -31.48
C VAL A 152 -4.72 -11.79 -31.70
N GLU A 153 -5.13 -11.99 -32.95
CA GLU A 153 -6.53 -11.94 -33.39
C GLU A 153 -7.40 -12.96 -32.65
N MET A 154 -7.96 -12.54 -31.51
CA MET A 154 -9.32 -12.87 -31.08
C MET A 154 -9.66 -11.95 -29.91
N PRO A 155 -10.71 -11.12 -29.97
CA PRO A 155 -11.22 -10.52 -28.74
C PRO A 155 -11.63 -11.68 -27.85
N VAL A 156 -11.03 -11.77 -26.65
CA VAL A 156 -11.51 -12.69 -25.62
C VAL A 156 -12.99 -12.39 -25.46
N SER A 157 -13.84 -13.34 -25.84
CA SER A 157 -15.26 -13.20 -25.64
C SER A 157 -15.51 -13.23 -24.13
N TRP A 158 -15.78 -12.08 -23.55
CA TRP A 158 -16.21 -11.98 -22.15
C TRP A 158 -17.61 -12.55 -21.92
N SER A 159 -18.24 -13.09 -22.97
CA SER A 159 -19.44 -13.91 -22.86
C SER A 159 -19.09 -15.30 -22.35
N GLU A 160 -19.41 -15.50 -21.07
CA GLU A 160 -19.67 -16.78 -20.39
C GLU A 160 -18.46 -17.62 -19.96
N SER A 161 -18.09 -17.47 -18.69
CA SER A 161 -18.21 -18.60 -17.76
C SER A 161 -18.44 -18.09 -16.33
N ASP A 162 -19.65 -18.33 -15.83
CA ASP A 162 -20.13 -18.08 -14.47
C ASP A 162 -19.37 -18.88 -13.40
N SER A 163 -18.13 -18.50 -13.07
CA SER A 163 -17.44 -19.09 -11.92
C SER A 163 -16.60 -18.07 -11.16
N TRP A 164 -17.27 -17.05 -10.62
CA TRP A 164 -16.69 -16.30 -9.51
C TRP A 164 -16.92 -17.09 -8.22
N ILE A 165 -15.84 -17.61 -7.64
CA ILE A 165 -15.87 -18.25 -6.33
C ILE A 165 -15.80 -17.15 -5.28
N SER A 166 -16.91 -16.94 -4.57
CA SER A 166 -16.91 -16.08 -3.37
C SER A 166 -16.19 -16.82 -2.24
N VAL A 167 -14.99 -16.36 -1.91
CA VAL A 167 -14.26 -16.81 -0.71
C VAL A 167 -14.90 -16.12 0.51
N ARG A 168 -15.54 -16.92 1.37
CA ARG A 168 -16.01 -16.51 2.70
C ARG A 168 -15.03 -17.00 3.76
#